data_AF-A0AAV1A660-F1
#
_entry.id   AF-A0AAV1A660-F1
#
_cell.length_a   1.000
_cell.length_b   1.000
_cell.length_c   1.000
_cell.angle_alpha   90.00
_cell.angle_beta   90.00
_cell.angle_gamma   90.00
#
_symmetry.space_group_name_H-M   'P 1'
#
loop_
_entity.id
_entity.type
_entity.pdbx_description
1 polymer ?
#
loop_
_entity_poly.entity_id
_entity_poly.type
_entity_poly.pdbx_seq_one_letter_code
_entity_poly.pdbx_strand_id
1 'polypeptide(L)'
;MKGDSKKEQNQDIEGYQSSSVVDETKNVNQESFIQQKIVEARDKLEKQRKDNRKKEMDLLMIKSMQNPNLIANLTIDDTIDINKMIDEKIKEIDAKIASLD
;
A
#
# COMPACT_ATOMS: atom_id res chain seq x y z
N MET A 1 52.79 -21.70 31.76
CA MET A 1 51.60 -22.54 31.50
C MET A 1 50.29 -21.94 32.03
N LYS A 2 50.17 -21.42 33.27
CA LYS A 2 48.90 -20.80 33.76
C LYS A 2 48.55 -19.43 33.14
N GLY A 3 49.53 -18.74 32.55
CA GLY A 3 49.34 -17.40 31.95
C GLY A 3 48.74 -17.41 30.55
N ASP A 4 49.02 -18.46 29.76
CA ASP A 4 48.55 -18.58 28.37
C ASP A 4 47.07 -18.97 28.33
N SER A 5 46.64 -19.90 29.19
CA SER A 5 45.25 -20.34 29.31
C SER A 5 44.28 -19.22 29.73
N LYS A 6 44.74 -18.23 30.52
CA LYS A 6 43.92 -17.07 30.89
C LYS A 6 43.76 -16.06 29.75
N LYS A 7 44.75 -15.98 28.85
CA LYS A 7 44.68 -15.10 27.68
C LYS A 7 43.73 -15.67 26.63
N GLU A 8 43.77 -16.97 26.41
CA GLU A 8 42.84 -17.67 25.50
C GLU A 8 41.38 -17.54 25.97
N GLN A 9 41.11 -17.73 27.27
CA GLN A 9 39.75 -17.55 27.80
C GLN A 9 39.21 -16.12 27.63
N ASN A 10 40.05 -15.09 27.81
CA ASN A 10 39.61 -13.71 27.60
C ASN A 10 39.39 -13.39 26.12
N GLN A 11 40.22 -13.93 25.22
CA GLN A 11 40.01 -13.77 23.78
C GLN A 11 38.70 -14.40 23.29
N ASP A 12 38.35 -15.58 23.80
CA ASP A 12 37.07 -16.20 23.46
C ASP A 12 35.89 -15.36 23.96
N ILE A 13 35.93 -14.85 25.19
CA ILE A 13 34.87 -14.00 25.76
C ILE A 13 34.69 -12.71 24.95
N GLU A 14 35.78 -12.05 24.56
CA GLU A 14 35.74 -10.85 23.72
C GLU A 14 35.18 -11.16 22.31
N GLY A 15 35.53 -12.31 21.73
CA GLY A 15 34.99 -12.78 20.46
C GLY A 15 33.48 -13.02 20.53
N TYR A 16 33.00 -13.69 21.59
CA TYR A 16 31.58 -13.93 21.83
C TYR A 16 30.79 -12.64 22.03
N GLN A 17 31.28 -11.73 22.87
CA GLN A 17 30.65 -10.41 23.11
C GLN A 17 30.56 -9.60 21.82
N SER A 18 31.63 -9.57 21.03
CA SER A 18 31.65 -8.87 19.74
C SER A 18 30.67 -9.47 18.74
N SER A 19 30.55 -10.81 18.67
CA SER A 19 29.59 -11.46 17.77
C SER A 19 28.14 -11.25 18.22
N SER A 20 27.86 -11.26 19.52
CA SER A 20 26.53 -11.04 20.09
C SER A 20 26.03 -9.63 19.81
N VAL A 21 26.88 -8.61 19.96
CA VAL A 21 26.55 -7.22 19.64
C VAL A 21 26.32 -7.04 18.13
N VAL A 22 27.10 -7.75 17.29
CA VAL A 22 26.89 -7.77 15.83
C VAL A 22 25.56 -8.45 15.45
N ASP A 23 25.11 -9.44 16.22
CA ASP A 23 23.82 -10.12 15.99
C ASP A 23 22.64 -9.28 16.48
N GLU A 24 22.76 -8.60 17.63
CA GLU A 24 21.76 -7.65 18.13
C GLU A 24 21.60 -6.45 17.18
N THR A 25 22.70 -5.94 16.61
CA THR A 25 22.63 -4.87 15.59
C THR A 25 22.04 -5.34 14.25
N LYS A 26 22.12 -6.63 13.94
CA LYS A 26 21.39 -7.23 12.80
C LYS A 26 19.90 -7.43 13.10
N ASN A 27 19.51 -7.68 14.34
CA ASN A 27 18.09 -7.84 14.71
C ASN A 27 17.26 -6.56 14.48
N VAL A 28 17.89 -5.38 14.54
CA VAL A 28 17.24 -4.08 14.26
C VAL A 28 16.78 -3.95 12.78
N ASN A 29 17.28 -4.80 11.87
CA ASN A 29 16.95 -4.71 10.45
C ASN A 29 15.77 -5.60 10.01
N GLN A 30 15.48 -6.71 10.70
CA GLN A 30 14.45 -7.66 10.24
C GLN A 30 13.05 -7.17 10.61
N GLU A 31 12.85 -6.73 11.86
CA GLU A 31 11.58 -6.18 12.30
C GLU A 31 11.22 -4.93 11.49
N SER A 32 12.17 -4.00 11.34
CA SER A 32 11.99 -2.78 10.53
C SER A 32 11.66 -3.10 9.07
N PHE A 33 12.33 -4.09 8.48
CA PHE A 33 12.03 -4.54 7.12
C PHE A 33 10.62 -5.12 7.00
N ILE A 34 10.19 -5.95 7.94
CA ILE A 34 8.83 -6.53 7.95
C ILE A 34 7.79 -5.41 8.10
N GLN A 35 8.00 -4.46 9.02
CA GLN A 35 7.12 -3.31 9.19
C GLN A 35 7.02 -2.48 7.90
N GLN A 36 8.15 -2.19 7.25
CA GLN A 36 8.17 -1.51 5.95
C GLN A 36 7.36 -2.28 4.90
N LYS A 37 7.53 -3.61 4.82
CA LYS A 37 6.78 -4.44 3.86
C LYS A 37 5.27 -4.46 4.13
N ILE A 38 4.86 -4.41 5.39
CA ILE A 38 3.45 -4.29 5.77
C ILE A 38 2.88 -2.95 5.27
N VAL A 39 3.62 -1.85 5.45
CA VAL A 39 3.19 -0.53 4.94
C VAL A 39 3.09 -0.54 3.42
N GLU A 40 4.12 -1.02 2.71
CA GLU A 40 4.11 -1.13 1.24
C GLU A 40 2.92 -1.98 0.73
N ALA A 41 2.59 -3.08 1.41
CA ALA A 41 1.46 -3.93 1.05
C ALA A 41 0.11 -3.23 1.30
N ARG A 42 -0.01 -2.48 2.39
CA ARG A 42 -1.20 -1.68 2.71
C ARG A 42 -1.45 -0.60 1.67
N ASP A 43 -0.41 0.13 1.28
CA ASP A 43 -0.50 1.18 0.26
C ASP A 43 -0.93 0.61 -1.10
N LYS A 44 -0.35 -0.53 -1.48
CA LYS A 44 -0.75 -1.27 -2.70
C LYS A 44 -2.20 -1.71 -2.63
N LEU A 45 -2.65 -2.24 -1.50
CA LEU A 45 -4.04 -2.67 -1.30
C LEU A 45 -5.00 -1.48 -1.37
N GLU A 46 -4.67 -0.34 -0.76
CA GLU A 46 -5.49 0.86 -0.83
C GLU A 46 -5.62 1.36 -2.27
N LYS A 47 -4.51 1.41 -3.01
CA LYS A 47 -4.52 1.77 -4.43
C LYS A 47 -5.42 0.83 -5.24
N GLN A 48 -5.27 -0.48 -5.05
CA GLN A 48 -6.11 -1.47 -5.73
C GLN A 48 -7.59 -1.32 -5.38
N ARG A 49 -7.92 -1.03 -4.12
CA ARG A 49 -9.31 -0.76 -3.69
C ARG A 49 -9.89 0.45 -4.40
N LYS A 50 -9.12 1.55 -4.49
CA LYS A 50 -9.54 2.76 -5.23
C LYS A 50 -9.73 2.48 -6.72
N ASP A 51 -8.79 1.76 -7.34
CA ASP A 51 -8.88 1.40 -8.76
C ASP A 51 -10.07 0.47 -9.05
N ASN A 52 -10.32 -0.51 -8.17
CA ASN A 52 -11.47 -1.40 -8.28
C ASN A 52 -12.78 -0.63 -8.10
N ARG A 53 -12.85 0.26 -7.12
CA ARG A 53 -14.02 1.11 -6.89
C ARG A 53 -14.36 1.95 -8.12
N LYS A 54 -13.35 2.57 -8.74
CA LYS A 54 -13.53 3.32 -10.00
C LYS A 54 -14.12 2.45 -11.11
N LYS A 55 -13.59 1.23 -11.29
CA LYS A 55 -14.10 0.27 -12.30
C LYS A 55 -15.53 -0.18 -12.02
N GLU A 56 -15.88 -0.42 -10.75
CA GLU A 56 -17.25 -0.77 -10.35
C GLU A 56 -18.23 0.34 -10.70
N MET A 57 -17.88 1.60 -10.42
CA MET A 57 -18.70 2.75 -10.76
C MET A 57 -18.80 2.98 -12.27
N ASP A 58 -17.70 2.80 -13.04
CA ASP A 58 -17.72 2.85 -14.51
C ASP A 58 -18.71 1.81 -15.09
N LEU A 59 -18.65 0.56 -14.60
CA LEU A 59 -19.55 -0.51 -15.02
C LEU A 59 -20.99 -0.22 -14.65
N LEU A 60 -21.23 0.29 -13.44
CA LEU A 60 -22.55 0.64 -12.96
C LEU A 60 -23.15 1.76 -13.82
N MET A 61 -22.38 2.79 -14.15
CA MET A 61 -22.84 3.90 -15.00
C MET A 61 -23.22 3.43 -16.40
N ILE A 62 -22.42 2.55 -17.02
CA ILE A 62 -22.74 1.95 -18.33
C ILE A 62 -24.03 1.13 -18.25
N LYS A 63 -24.16 0.29 -17.22
CA LYS A 63 -25.35 -0.56 -17.04
C LYS A 63 -26.59 0.28 -16.76
N SER A 64 -26.47 1.38 -16.01
CA SER A 64 -27.60 2.24 -15.69
C SER A 64 -28.09 3.05 -16.90
N MET A 65 -27.20 3.39 -17.84
CA MET A 65 -27.61 3.96 -19.12
C MET A 65 -28.47 3.00 -19.95
N GLN A 66 -28.27 1.69 -19.80
CA GLN A 66 -29.06 0.66 -20.48
C GLN A 66 -30.37 0.34 -19.75
N ASN A 67 -30.34 0.38 -18.42
CA ASN A 67 -31.52 0.16 -17.58
C ASN A 67 -31.47 1.07 -16.34
N PRO A 68 -32.22 2.19 -16.35
CA PRO A 68 -32.25 3.15 -15.25
C PRO A 68 -32.64 2.56 -13.90
N ASN A 69 -33.39 1.45 -13.88
CA ASN A 69 -33.82 0.81 -12.64
C ASN A 69 -32.66 0.14 -11.87
N LEU A 70 -31.48 -0.02 -12.48
CA LEU A 70 -30.31 -0.59 -11.82
C LEU A 70 -29.67 0.34 -10.77
N ILE A 71 -30.06 1.63 -10.74
CA ILE A 71 -29.62 2.61 -9.74
C ILE A 71 -30.44 2.51 -8.45
N ALA A 72 -31.54 1.73 -8.43
CA ALA A 72 -32.49 1.73 -7.31
C ALA A 72 -31.91 1.22 -5.97
N ASN A 73 -30.79 0.49 -6.00
CA ASN A 73 -30.18 -0.14 -4.83
C ASN A 73 -28.80 0.43 -4.46
N LEU A 74 -28.51 1.67 -4.87
CA LEU A 74 -27.24 2.30 -4.53
C LEU A 74 -27.20 2.73 -3.07
N THR A 75 -26.05 2.51 -2.44
CA THR A 75 -25.73 3.13 -1.16
C THR A 75 -25.50 4.63 -1.34
N ILE A 76 -25.51 5.36 -0.24
CA ILE A 76 -25.16 6.80 -0.24
C ILE A 76 -23.74 6.98 -0.79
N ASP A 77 -22.81 6.11 -0.40
CA ASP A 77 -21.42 6.16 -0.87
C ASP A 77 -21.32 5.90 -2.38
N ASP A 78 -22.08 4.95 -2.91
CA ASP A 78 -22.16 4.72 -4.38
C ASP A 78 -22.68 5.97 -5.10
N THR A 79 -23.68 6.64 -4.53
CA THR A 79 -24.25 7.86 -5.11
C THR A 79 -23.25 9.01 -5.12
N ILE A 80 -22.48 9.18 -4.04
CA ILE A 80 -21.42 10.19 -3.95
C ILE A 80 -20.33 9.91 -4.99
N ASP A 81 -19.86 8.67 -5.08
CA ASP A 81 -18.79 8.28 -6.01
C ASP A 81 -19.21 8.47 -7.47
N ILE A 82 -20.44 8.08 -7.84
CA ILE A 82 -20.96 8.27 -9.20
C ILE A 82 -21.10 9.74 -9.55
N ASN A 83 -21.64 10.56 -8.65
CA ASN A 83 -21.78 12.01 -8.90
C ASN A 83 -20.42 12.64 -9.20
N LYS A 84 -19.39 12.31 -8.40
CA LYS A 84 -18.03 12.79 -8.66
C LYS A 84 -17.49 12.34 -10.01
N MET A 85 -17.74 11.09 -10.40
CA MET A 85 -17.30 10.57 -11.71
C MET A 85 -18.03 11.22 -12.88
N ILE A 86 -19.33 11.51 -12.74
CA ILE A 86 -20.09 12.26 -13.75
C ILE A 86 -19.48 13.65 -13.93
N ASP A 87 -19.21 14.37 -12.84
CA ASP A 87 -18.58 15.70 -12.89
C ASP A 87 -17.21 15.66 -13.59
N GLU A 88 -16.38 14.66 -13.29
CA GLU A 88 -15.09 14.46 -13.96
C GLU A 88 -15.28 14.20 -15.46
N LYS A 89 -16.25 13.37 -15.85
CA LYS A 89 -16.52 13.04 -17.26
C LYS A 89 -17.08 14.21 -18.04
N ILE A 90 -17.96 15.03 -17.46
CA ILE A 90 -18.46 16.25 -18.08
C ILE A 90 -17.29 17.21 -18.35
N LYS A 91 -16.42 17.44 -17.37
CA LYS A 91 -15.22 18.28 -17.55
C LYS A 91 -14.29 17.75 -18.65
N GLU A 92 -14.09 16.45 -18.72
CA GLU A 92 -13.30 15.83 -19.80
C GLU A 92 -13.94 16.05 -21.19
N ILE A 93 -15.27 15.98 -21.28
CA ILE A 93 -16.02 16.23 -22.53
C ILE A 93 -15.89 17.70 -22.92
N ASP A 94 -16.13 18.63 -21.99
CA ASP A 94 -16.02 20.07 -22.23
C ASP A 94 -14.62 20.46 -22.71
N ALA A 95 -13.57 19.92 -22.08
CA ALA A 95 -12.19 20.15 -22.49
C ALA A 95 -11.90 19.62 -23.90
N LYS A 96 -12.48 18.47 -24.27
CA LYS A 96 -12.36 17.92 -25.64
C LYS A 96 -13.09 18.78 -26.66
N ILE A 97 -14.32 19.21 -26.35
CA ILE A 97 -15.09 20.11 -27.22
C ILE A 97 -14.30 21.41 -27.46
N ALA A 98 -13.80 22.04 -26.40
CA ALA A 98 -13.00 23.26 -26.50
C ALA A 98 -11.69 23.09 -27.29
N SER A 99 -11.16 21.87 -27.40
CA SER A 99 -9.96 21.58 -28.21
C SER A 99 -10.25 21.36 -29.71
N LEU A 100 -11.54 21.26 -30.08
CA LEU A 100 -12.00 21.07 -31.46
C LEU A 100 -12.42 22.38 -32.12
N ASP A 101 -12.60 23.46 -31.34
CA ASP A 101 -12.84 24.84 -31.79
C ASP A 101 -11.51 25.58 -32.09
#